data_AF-A0A6A5JXH1-F1
#
_entry.id   AF-A0A6A5JXH1-F1
#
_cell.length_a   1.000
_cell.length_b   1.000
_cell.length_c   1.000
_cell.angle_alpha   90.00
_cell.angle_beta   90.00
_cell.angle_gamma   90.00
#
_symmetry.space_group_name_H-M   'P 1'
#
loop_
_entity.id
_entity.type
_entity.pdbx_description
1 polymer ?
#
loop_
_entity_poly.entity_id
_entity_poly.type
_entity_poly.pdbx_seq_one_letter_code
_entity_poly.pdbx_strand_id
1 'polypeptide(L)'
;TFESQLRESQPEAAIVALTEGSSAATVAITEDDEDGNKDGDKGLDERFADNFDGIDWSRLPQYCKPVATQKQRKSWIYRYGYRVALIKDPDRLFFVCRYCHQHKWIDAGQGGKYETTLSTTTSARHLEQVRRGHSLTAPSKT
;
A
#
# COMPACT_ATOMS: atom_id res chain seq x y z
N THR A 1 44.82 -17.28 23.64
CA THR A 1 44.69 -15.85 23.96
C THR A 1 43.33 -15.43 23.44
N PHE A 2 42.18 -15.60 24.10
CA PHE A 2 41.70 -15.36 25.48
C PHE A 2 41.84 -13.91 25.94
N GLU A 3 41.15 -13.01 25.23
CA GLU A 3 40.88 -11.66 25.71
C GLU A 3 39.60 -11.65 26.55
N SER A 4 39.84 -11.69 27.86
CA SER A 4 39.19 -10.98 28.96
C SER A 4 37.98 -10.08 28.63
N GLN A 5 36.82 -10.36 29.24
CA GLN A 5 36.31 -9.77 30.50
C GLN A 5 35.75 -8.35 30.35
N LEU A 6 34.42 -8.21 30.46
CA LEU A 6 33.83 -7.18 31.32
C LEU A 6 32.45 -7.65 31.79
N ARG A 7 32.42 -8.09 33.04
CA ARG A 7 31.22 -8.29 33.85
C ARG A 7 31.10 -7.01 34.67
N GLU A 8 29.96 -6.31 34.64
CA GLU A 8 29.47 -5.53 35.79
C GLU A 8 28.05 -4.97 35.58
N SER A 9 27.14 -5.50 36.39
CA SER A 9 26.05 -4.84 37.14
C SER A 9 25.18 -3.76 36.48
N GLN A 10 23.88 -4.02 36.39
CA GLN A 10 22.87 -2.98 36.60
C GLN A 10 21.72 -3.49 37.50
N PRO A 11 21.19 -2.62 38.38
CA PRO A 11 20.47 -3.02 39.60
C PRO A 11 18.97 -3.23 39.40
N GLU A 12 18.42 -4.14 40.20
CA GLU A 12 17.00 -4.14 40.59
C GLU A 12 16.70 -2.86 41.38
N ALA A 13 15.72 -2.08 40.93
CA ALA A 13 15.15 -0.96 41.68
C ALA A 13 13.62 -1.06 41.66
N ALA A 14 13.06 -1.01 42.86
CA ALA A 14 11.69 -1.31 43.21
C ALA A 14 10.66 -0.25 42.75
N ILE A 15 9.48 -0.76 42.36
CA ILE A 15 8.12 -0.35 42.73
C ILE A 15 7.92 1.12 43.17
N VAL A 16 7.16 1.89 42.38
CA VAL A 16 6.25 2.92 42.91
C VAL A 16 4.91 2.84 42.17
N ALA A 17 3.84 2.84 42.96
CA ALA A 17 2.45 2.66 42.55
C ALA A 17 1.87 3.89 41.82
N LEU A 18 0.88 3.59 40.97
CA LEU A 18 -0.07 4.52 40.34
C LEU A 18 -0.75 5.39 41.40
N THR A 19 -0.62 6.72 41.29
CA THR A 19 -1.42 7.66 42.07
C THR A 19 -2.17 8.61 41.15
N GLU A 20 -3.36 8.97 41.60
CA GLU A 20 -4.55 9.39 40.87
C GLU A 20 -4.47 10.73 40.12
N GLY A 21 -5.25 10.80 39.03
CA GLY A 21 -6.28 11.84 38.92
C GLY A 21 -5.96 13.06 38.04
N SER A 22 -6.36 12.99 36.77
CA SER A 22 -7.02 14.12 36.08
C SER A 22 -7.75 13.65 34.83
N SER A 23 -9.07 13.57 34.96
CA SER A 23 -10.03 13.37 33.88
C SER A 23 -10.21 14.67 33.09
N ALA A 24 -10.03 14.63 31.77
CA ALA A 24 -10.66 15.59 30.86
C ALA A 24 -10.78 15.00 29.43
N ALA A 25 -11.98 14.50 29.16
CA ALA A 25 -12.68 14.37 27.87
C ALA A 25 -11.90 13.84 26.63
N THR A 26 -11.99 12.53 26.43
CA THR A 26 -11.94 11.90 25.11
C THR A 26 -13.19 12.27 24.31
N VAL A 27 -13.07 13.18 23.34
CA VAL A 27 -14.03 13.23 22.22
C VAL A 27 -13.49 12.32 21.14
N ALA A 28 -13.94 11.07 21.19
CA ALA A 28 -13.90 10.18 20.04
C ALA A 28 -14.95 10.69 19.05
N ILE A 29 -14.51 11.14 17.88
CA ILE A 29 -15.36 11.16 16.70
C ILE A 29 -14.95 9.92 15.91
N THR A 30 -15.51 8.79 16.30
CA THR A 30 -15.67 7.66 15.38
C THR A 30 -16.82 8.06 14.48
N GLU A 31 -16.50 8.49 13.27
CA GLU A 31 -17.48 8.45 12.19
C GLU A 31 -17.75 6.96 11.91
N ASP A 32 -18.88 6.52 12.45
CA ASP A 32 -19.64 5.35 12.01
C ASP A 32 -19.86 5.47 10.50
N ASP A 33 -19.04 4.77 9.71
CA ASP A 33 -19.55 4.17 8.48
C ASP A 33 -20.24 2.85 8.89
N GLU A 34 -21.42 2.98 9.47
CA GLU A 34 -22.42 1.91 9.49
C GLU A 34 -22.80 1.59 8.04
N ASP A 35 -22.14 0.61 7.44
CA ASP A 35 -22.75 -0.15 6.33
C ASP A 35 -22.69 -1.65 6.64
N GLY A 36 -23.67 -2.06 7.44
CA GLY A 36 -24.41 -3.31 7.31
C GLY A 36 -23.62 -4.57 6.99
N ASN A 37 -23.36 -5.37 8.02
CA ASN A 37 -23.14 -6.80 7.90
C ASN A 37 -24.22 -7.45 7.00
N LYS A 38 -23.82 -8.05 5.88
CA LYS A 38 -24.60 -9.12 5.27
C LYS A 38 -23.69 -10.13 4.60
N ASP A 39 -23.24 -11.10 5.40
CA ASP A 39 -22.91 -12.44 4.93
C ASP A 39 -23.95 -12.90 3.89
N GLY A 40 -23.45 -13.32 2.73
CA GLY A 40 -24.26 -13.82 1.64
C GLY A 40 -23.69 -13.37 0.31
N ASP A 41 -22.72 -14.15 -0.18
CA ASP A 41 -22.42 -14.35 -1.61
C ASP A 41 -22.71 -13.10 -2.48
N LYS A 42 -22.02 -12.01 -2.15
CA LYS A 42 -22.02 -10.80 -2.97
C LYS A 42 -20.95 -11.05 -4.02
N GLY A 43 -21.38 -11.38 -5.24
CA GLY A 43 -20.50 -11.42 -6.40
C GLY A 43 -19.52 -10.25 -6.32
N LEU A 44 -18.22 -10.55 -6.46
CA LEU A 44 -17.11 -9.61 -6.36
C LEU A 44 -17.55 -8.24 -6.87
N ASP A 45 -17.71 -7.25 -5.99
CA ASP A 45 -18.14 -5.91 -6.39
C ASP A 45 -17.21 -5.45 -7.52
N GLU A 46 -17.77 -5.33 -8.72
CA GLU A 46 -17.05 -5.04 -9.96
C GLU A 46 -16.25 -3.74 -9.83
N ARG A 47 -16.66 -2.84 -8.93
CA ARG A 47 -15.94 -1.62 -8.59
C ARG A 47 -14.55 -1.88 -8.00
N PHE A 48 -14.35 -3.03 -7.37
CA PHE A 48 -13.07 -3.49 -6.84
C PHE A 48 -12.38 -4.51 -7.76
N ALA A 49 -12.91 -4.80 -8.95
CA ALA A 49 -12.20 -5.60 -9.93
C ALA A 49 -10.95 -4.86 -10.47
N ASP A 50 -9.89 -5.60 -10.75
CA ASP A 50 -8.69 -5.05 -11.38
C ASP A 50 -8.93 -4.91 -12.90
N ASN A 51 -8.86 -3.69 -13.42
CA ASN A 51 -8.92 -3.44 -14.87
C ASN A 51 -7.52 -3.58 -15.49
N PHE A 52 -7.41 -4.44 -16.50
CA PHE A 52 -6.16 -4.74 -17.22
C PHE A 52 -6.21 -4.31 -18.68
N ASP A 53 -7.21 -3.53 -19.10
CA ASP A 53 -7.30 -3.05 -20.47
C ASP A 53 -6.06 -2.21 -20.85
N GLY A 54 -5.49 -2.51 -22.02
CA GLY A 54 -4.27 -1.88 -22.53
C GLY A 54 -2.96 -2.31 -21.84
N ILE A 55 -2.95 -3.34 -20.99
CA ILE A 55 -1.70 -3.92 -20.49
C ILE A 55 -1.07 -4.85 -21.52
N ASP A 56 0.25 -4.72 -21.70
CA ASP A 56 1.07 -5.60 -22.52
C ASP A 56 1.91 -6.46 -21.58
N TRP A 57 1.45 -7.70 -21.36
CA TRP A 57 2.09 -8.67 -20.47
C TRP A 57 3.45 -9.14 -20.99
N SER A 58 3.72 -9.07 -22.29
CA SER A 58 5.03 -9.45 -22.85
C SER A 58 6.18 -8.60 -22.29
N ARG A 59 5.85 -7.37 -21.87
CA ARG A 59 6.78 -6.39 -21.28
C ARG A 59 6.86 -6.47 -19.76
N LEU A 60 6.04 -7.34 -19.16
CA LEU A 60 5.97 -7.58 -17.72
C LEU A 60 6.12 -9.09 -17.42
N PRO A 61 7.19 -9.76 -17.87
CA PRO A 61 7.31 -11.22 -17.81
C PRO A 61 7.42 -11.78 -16.38
N GLN A 62 7.66 -10.92 -15.39
CA GLN A 62 7.77 -11.29 -13.97
C GLN A 62 6.44 -11.15 -13.22
N TYR A 63 5.41 -10.60 -13.87
CA TYR A 63 4.16 -10.22 -13.23
C TYR A 63 2.97 -10.99 -13.79
N CYS A 64 1.97 -11.19 -12.95
CA CYS A 64 0.69 -11.79 -13.31
C CYS A 64 -0.47 -11.01 -12.69
N LYS A 65 -1.70 -11.39 -13.07
CA LYS A 65 -2.90 -10.91 -12.39
C LYS A 65 -2.87 -11.39 -10.93
N PRO A 66 -3.20 -10.55 -9.94
CA PRO A 66 -3.31 -10.98 -8.55
C PRO A 66 -4.33 -12.12 -8.41
N VAL A 67 -3.98 -13.13 -7.61
CA VAL A 67 -4.83 -14.32 -7.40
C VAL A 67 -6.09 -13.95 -6.61
N ALA A 68 -5.96 -13.03 -5.65
CA ALA A 68 -7.06 -12.54 -4.86
C ALA A 68 -7.51 -11.15 -5.34
N THR A 69 -8.81 -11.04 -5.61
CA THR A 69 -9.48 -9.75 -5.72
C THR A 69 -9.41 -9.05 -4.36
N GLN A 70 -9.07 -7.77 -4.37
CA GLN A 70 -8.99 -6.98 -3.15
C GLN A 70 -10.39 -6.82 -2.54
N LYS A 71 -10.55 -7.20 -1.27
CA LYS A 71 -11.83 -7.10 -0.55
C LYS A 71 -12.20 -5.68 -0.12
N GLN A 72 -11.21 -4.79 -0.09
CA GLN A 72 -11.31 -3.42 0.45
C GLN A 72 -11.18 -2.39 -0.66
N ARG A 73 -11.65 -1.16 -0.38
CA ARG A 73 -11.53 -0.04 -1.31
C ARG A 73 -10.08 0.19 -1.74
N LYS A 74 -9.88 0.28 -3.05
CA LYS A 74 -8.56 0.50 -3.65
C LYS A 74 -8.07 1.94 -3.44
N SER A 75 -6.76 2.06 -3.27
CA SER A 75 -6.08 3.36 -3.34
C SER A 75 -6.33 4.03 -4.70
N TRP A 76 -6.42 5.36 -4.70
CA TRP A 76 -6.72 6.16 -5.89
C TRP A 76 -5.72 5.95 -7.03
N ILE A 77 -4.49 5.52 -6.71
CA ILE A 77 -3.42 5.27 -7.69
C ILE A 77 -3.86 4.27 -8.76
N TYR A 78 -4.71 3.29 -8.40
CA TYR A 78 -5.14 2.22 -9.31
C TYR A 78 -6.16 2.69 -10.36
N ARG A 79 -6.61 3.96 -10.27
CA ARG A 79 -7.28 4.62 -11.39
C ARG A 79 -6.33 4.95 -12.53
N TYR A 80 -5.02 4.99 -12.27
CA TYR A 80 -3.99 5.45 -13.20
C TYR A 80 -2.95 4.38 -13.55
N GLY A 81 -3.16 3.15 -13.10
CA GLY A 81 -2.26 2.04 -13.40
C GLY A 81 -2.82 0.71 -12.93
N TYR A 82 -2.05 -0.33 -13.18
CA TYR A 82 -2.46 -1.71 -13.00
C TYR A 82 -1.95 -2.23 -11.66
N ARG A 83 -2.80 -2.98 -10.95
CA ARG A 83 -2.40 -3.80 -9.80
C ARG A 83 -1.97 -5.17 -10.31
N VAL A 84 -0.71 -5.53 -10.11
CA VAL A 84 -0.16 -6.82 -10.55
C VAL A 84 0.54 -7.51 -9.38
N ALA A 85 0.66 -8.83 -9.46
CA ALA A 85 1.42 -9.62 -8.48
C ALA A 85 2.70 -10.14 -9.13
N LEU A 86 3.72 -10.47 -8.33
CA LEU A 86 4.87 -11.23 -8.85
C LEU A 86 4.47 -12.69 -9.09
N ILE A 87 4.96 -13.27 -10.19
CA ILE A 87 4.73 -14.70 -10.48
C ILE A 87 5.40 -15.58 -9.43
N LYS A 88 6.60 -15.20 -8.98
CA LYS A 88 7.36 -15.97 -7.98
C LYS A 88 6.77 -15.90 -6.57
N ASP A 89 6.06 -14.81 -6.28
CA ASP A 89 5.53 -14.51 -4.96
C ASP A 89 4.21 -13.71 -5.12
N PRO A 90 3.07 -14.42 -5.24
CA PRO A 90 1.78 -13.80 -5.55
C PRO A 90 1.25 -12.83 -4.48
N ASP A 91 1.78 -12.89 -3.25
CA ASP A 91 1.42 -11.98 -2.16
C ASP A 91 2.08 -10.60 -2.32
N ARG A 92 3.16 -10.52 -3.10
CA ARG A 92 3.83 -9.25 -3.39
C ARG A 92 3.16 -8.53 -4.55
N LEU A 93 2.54 -7.41 -4.21
CA LEU A 93 1.74 -6.61 -5.11
C LEU A 93 2.51 -5.39 -5.58
N PHE A 94 2.33 -5.06 -6.86
CA PHE A 94 2.96 -3.93 -7.51
C PHE A 94 1.93 -3.07 -8.22
N PHE A 95 2.22 -1.79 -8.27
CA PHE A 95 1.59 -0.84 -9.15
C PHE A 95 2.44 -0.65 -10.40
N VAL A 96 1.80 -0.76 -11.55
CA VAL A 96 2.38 -0.42 -12.85
C VAL A 96 1.67 0.81 -13.41
N CYS A 97 2.37 1.93 -13.55
CA CYS A 97 1.81 3.14 -14.13
C CYS A 97 1.40 2.90 -15.58
N ARG A 98 0.13 3.13 -15.91
CA ARG A 98 -0.42 2.89 -17.26
C ARG A 98 0.23 3.79 -18.29
N TYR A 99 0.45 5.06 -17.97
CA TYR A 99 1.08 6.00 -18.90
C TYR A 99 2.53 5.60 -19.21
N CYS A 100 3.33 5.30 -18.17
CA CYS A 100 4.71 4.84 -18.31
C CYS A 100 4.80 3.53 -19.09
N HIS A 101 3.87 2.61 -18.86
CA HIS A 101 3.78 1.36 -19.59
C HIS A 101 3.49 1.61 -21.07
N GLN A 102 2.43 2.36 -21.41
CA GLN A 102 2.07 2.64 -22.81
C GLN A 102 3.18 3.36 -23.60
N HIS A 103 3.92 4.28 -22.95
CA HIS A 103 4.98 5.07 -23.59
C HIS A 103 6.37 4.41 -23.55
N LYS A 104 6.45 3.16 -23.08
CA LYS A 104 7.69 2.38 -22.97
C LYS A 104 8.77 2.93 -22.05
N TRP A 105 8.40 3.79 -21.10
CA TRP A 105 9.33 4.39 -20.14
C TRP A 105 9.86 3.38 -19.13
N ILE A 106 9.07 2.34 -18.84
CA ILE A 106 9.49 1.24 -17.97
C ILE A 106 10.69 0.50 -18.57
N ASP A 107 10.68 0.24 -19.89
CA ASP A 107 11.77 -0.47 -20.57
C ASP A 107 13.02 0.39 -20.66
N ALA A 108 12.84 1.71 -20.78
CA ALA A 108 13.92 2.69 -20.75
C ALA A 108 14.50 2.92 -19.33
N GLY A 109 14.02 2.21 -18.31
CA GLY A 109 14.51 2.31 -16.93
C GLY A 109 14.09 3.60 -16.21
N GLN A 110 13.10 4.34 -16.73
CA GLN A 110 12.69 5.64 -16.18
C GLN A 110 11.67 5.54 -15.02
N GLY A 111 11.45 4.33 -14.50
CA GLY A 111 10.50 4.05 -13.41
C GLY A 111 9.15 3.55 -13.91
N GLY A 112 8.10 3.68 -13.09
CA GLY A 112 6.74 3.25 -13.45
C GLY A 112 6.30 1.89 -12.92
N LYS A 113 7.14 1.20 -12.13
CA LYS A 113 6.79 -0.01 -11.37
C LYS A 113 7.18 0.19 -9.92
N TYR A 114 6.24 -0.02 -8.99
CA TYR A 114 6.46 0.23 -7.56
C TYR A 114 5.78 -0.85 -6.73
N GLU A 115 6.46 -1.35 -5.71
CA GLU A 115 5.84 -2.28 -4.75
C GLU A 115 4.77 -1.56 -3.94
N THR A 116 3.65 -2.23 -3.72
CA THR A 116 2.43 -1.68 -3.10
C THR A 116 1.80 -2.61 -2.07
N THR A 117 2.48 -3.70 -1.72
CA THR A 117 2.02 -4.67 -0.71
C THR A 117 1.66 -4.02 0.62
N LEU A 118 2.51 -3.09 1.09
CA LEU A 118 2.35 -2.45 2.40
C LEU A 118 1.92 -0.97 2.31
N SER A 119 2.21 -0.29 1.20
CA SER A 119 1.95 1.14 1.06
C SER A 119 1.88 1.57 -0.40
N THR A 120 1.00 2.52 -0.70
CA THR A 120 0.89 3.13 -2.03
C THR A 120 1.63 4.45 -2.18
N THR A 121 2.37 4.90 -1.16
CA THR A 121 2.95 6.25 -1.10
C THR A 121 3.95 6.50 -2.23
N THR A 122 4.82 5.55 -2.56
CA THR A 122 5.82 5.72 -3.63
C THR A 122 5.15 5.86 -5.00
N SER A 123 4.12 5.06 -5.26
CA SER A 123 3.31 5.13 -6.48
C SER A 123 2.55 6.45 -6.57
N ALA A 124 1.96 6.91 -5.47
CA ALA A 124 1.27 8.21 -5.42
C ALA A 124 2.26 9.34 -5.72
N ARG A 125 3.45 9.34 -5.09
CA ARG A 125 4.51 10.32 -5.36
C ARG A 125 4.97 10.29 -6.81
N HIS A 126 4.99 9.12 -7.45
CA HIS A 126 5.28 9.02 -8.88
C HIS A 126 4.21 9.71 -9.74
N LEU A 127 2.92 9.51 -9.43
CA LEU A 127 1.81 10.17 -10.13
C LEU A 127 1.80 11.69 -9.92
N GLU A 128 2.27 12.17 -8.77
CA GLU A 128 2.40 13.61 -8.45
C GLU A 128 3.57 14.30 -9.18
N GLN A 129 4.49 13.56 -9.82
CA GLN A 129 5.64 14.17 -10.52
C GLN A 129 5.17 15.08 -11.65
N VAL A 130 5.78 16.27 -11.76
CA VAL A 130 5.51 17.23 -12.84
C VAL A 130 6.14 16.73 -14.16
N ARG A 131 5.46 15.78 -14.78
CA ARG A 131 5.86 15.09 -16.02
C ARG A 131 4.62 14.81 -16.87
N ARG A 132 4.84 14.61 -18.18
CA ARG A 132 3.73 14.27 -19.11
C ARG A 132 3.02 13.00 -18.64
N GLY A 133 1.68 13.02 -18.67
CA GLY A 133 0.84 11.90 -18.21
C GLY A 133 0.77 11.72 -16.69
N HIS A 134 1.42 12.60 -15.93
CA HIS A 134 1.46 12.64 -14.48
C HIS A 134 1.00 14.04 -14.01
N SER A 135 1.42 14.49 -12.83
CA SER A 135 0.93 15.70 -12.16
C SER A 135 -0.49 15.53 -11.61
N LEU A 136 -0.78 14.34 -11.09
CA LEU A 136 -2.08 13.98 -10.53
C LEU A 136 -2.04 14.08 -9.00
N THR A 137 -3.06 14.67 -8.41
CA THR A 137 -3.22 14.79 -6.96
C THR A 137 -4.27 13.81 -6.44
N ALA A 138 -4.12 13.43 -5.16
CA ALA A 138 -5.13 12.64 -4.48
C ALA A 138 -6.45 13.45 -4.40
N PRO A 139 -7.62 12.81 -4.58
CA PRO A 139 -8.91 13.50 -4.67
C PRO A 139 -9.29 14.30 -3.42
N SER A 140 -8.69 14.01 -2.26
CA SER A 140 -8.93 14.72 -0.99
C SER A 140 -7.96 15.88 -0.71
N LYS A 141 -7.01 16.18 -1.62
CA LYS A 141 -6.03 17.26 -1.47
C LYS A 141 -6.44 18.57 -2.19
N THR A 142 -7.73 18.74 -2.50
CA THR A 142 -8.25 19.93 -3.19
C THR A 142 -8.96 20.84 -2.21
#